data_AF-A0A927ZBY8-F1
#
_entry.id   AF-A0A927ZBY8-F1
#
_cell.length_a   1.000
_cell.length_b   1.000
_cell.length_c   1.000
_cell.angle_alpha   90.00
_cell.angle_beta   90.00
_cell.angle_gamma   90.00
#
_symmetry.space_group_name_H-M   'P 1'
#
loop_
_entity.id
_entity.type
_entity.pdbx_description
1 polymer ?
#
loop_
_entity_poly.entity_id
_entity_poly.type
_entity_poly.pdbx_seq_one_letter_code
_entity_poly.pdbx_strand_id
1 'polypeptide(L)'
;MAVFRVEKNSNYTTMCNYHLRDQNLSLKAKGLLSLFLSLPDAWHYSIRGIVAISKEGVDSVNSALRELEECGYLIRSQKRLENGRMGEIEYVIYEIPEGADPDADFPGTGSPYTENPDTVLSDPENPRGINKDKTSTERTNTEINKKRESKRPVRHRYGQYQNVLLSDEEMEKLMNEFPNDYQNRIERLSEYMASTGKIYKNHLATMRSWAKRDSQKSQENKTYDHGNYQFAAGDSL
;
A
#
# COMPACT_ATOMS: atom_id res chain seq x y z
N MET A 1 19.07 34.61 -1.90
CA MET A 1 18.21 33.49 -1.51
C MET A 1 16.83 34.06 -1.18
N ALA A 2 15.80 33.74 -1.97
CA ALA A 2 14.46 34.28 -1.75
C ALA A 2 13.68 33.31 -0.85
N VAL A 3 13.36 33.73 0.37
CA VAL A 3 12.48 32.98 1.27
C VAL A 3 11.05 33.45 0.99
N PHE A 4 10.29 32.64 0.27
CA PHE A 4 8.85 32.84 0.12
C PHE A 4 8.17 32.41 1.42
N ARG A 5 7.80 33.38 2.25
CA ARG A 5 6.87 33.13 3.35
C ARG A 5 5.47 33.26 2.77
N VAL A 6 4.86 32.11 2.46
CA VAL A 6 3.44 32.03 2.10
C VAL A 6 2.64 32.52 3.30
N GLU A 7 1.85 33.58 3.11
CA GLU A 7 0.87 34.00 4.10
C GLU A 7 -0.08 32.83 4.38
N LYS A 8 -0.23 32.46 5.66
CA LYS A 8 -1.16 31.40 6.07
C LYS A 8 -2.59 31.92 5.95
N ASN A 9 -3.17 31.85 4.76
CA ASN A 9 -4.61 31.98 4.54
C ASN A 9 -5.27 30.59 4.72
N SER A 10 -6.59 30.49 4.91
CA SER A 10 -7.29 29.19 5.01
C SER A 10 -7.50 28.50 3.65
N ASN A 11 -6.85 28.98 2.58
CA ASN A 11 -7.10 28.55 1.20
C ASN A 11 -5.99 27.60 0.70
N TYR A 12 -5.53 26.69 1.56
CA TYR A 12 -4.60 25.63 1.20
C TYR A 12 -5.13 24.28 1.67
N THR A 13 -4.82 23.24 0.90
CA THR A 13 -5.10 21.86 1.28
C THR A 13 -3.83 21.23 1.83
N THR A 14 -3.88 20.73 3.05
CA THR A 14 -2.85 19.85 3.59
C THR A 14 -3.13 18.43 3.17
N MET A 15 -2.20 17.83 2.43
CA MET A 15 -2.25 16.43 2.01
C MET A 15 -0.88 15.78 2.24
N CYS A 16 -0.86 14.46 2.42
CA CYS A 16 0.33 13.63 2.49
C CYS A 16 1.12 13.74 1.18
N ASN A 17 2.45 13.69 1.29
CA ASN A 17 3.33 13.74 0.12
C ASN A 17 3.50 12.38 -0.57
N TYR A 18 2.80 11.34 -0.11
CA TYR A 18 2.99 9.97 -0.60
C TYR A 18 2.77 9.87 -2.12
N HIS A 19 1.58 10.26 -2.60
CA HIS A 19 1.28 10.25 -4.03
C HIS A 19 2.12 11.22 -4.85
N LEU A 20 2.52 12.36 -4.26
CA LEU A 20 3.38 13.33 -4.94
C LEU A 20 4.78 12.77 -5.22
N ARG A 21 5.28 11.89 -4.34
CA ARG A 21 6.60 11.26 -4.46
C ARG A 21 6.59 9.93 -5.21
N ASP A 22 5.41 9.31 -5.36
CA ASP A 22 5.26 8.05 -6.09
C ASP A 22 5.76 8.18 -7.54
N GLN A 23 6.71 7.34 -7.93
CA GLN A 23 7.29 7.34 -9.28
C GLN A 23 6.42 6.57 -10.28
N ASN A 24 5.47 5.78 -9.80
CA ASN A 24 4.54 5.03 -10.65
C ASN A 24 3.39 5.91 -11.16
N LEU A 25 3.22 7.12 -10.62
CA LEU A 25 2.19 8.06 -11.03
C LEU A 25 2.73 9.15 -11.97
N SER A 26 1.99 9.37 -13.05
CA SER A 26 2.13 10.49 -13.95
C SER A 26 1.76 11.80 -13.24
N LEU A 27 2.34 12.92 -13.69
CA LEU A 27 2.00 14.25 -13.16
C LEU A 27 0.51 14.57 -13.30
N LYS A 28 -0.13 14.02 -14.33
CA LYS A 28 -1.58 14.15 -14.54
C LYS A 28 -2.37 13.44 -13.44
N ALA A 29 -2.03 12.18 -13.14
CA ALA A 29 -2.66 11.43 -12.06
C ALA A 29 -2.38 12.07 -10.69
N LYS A 30 -1.16 12.52 -10.43
CA LYS A 30 -0.80 13.26 -9.20
C LYS A 30 -1.62 14.53 -9.04
N GLY A 31 -1.74 15.33 -10.10
CA GLY A 31 -2.53 16.55 -10.11
C GLY A 31 -4.00 16.27 -9.87
N LEU A 32 -4.56 15.26 -10.54
CA LEU A 32 -5.95 14.87 -10.38
C LEU A 32 -6.28 14.38 -8.96
N LEU A 33 -5.41 13.54 -8.38
CA LEU A 33 -5.57 13.07 -7.01
C LEU A 33 -5.46 14.23 -6.00
N SER A 34 -4.51 15.14 -6.19
CA SER A 34 -4.36 16.33 -5.34
C SER A 34 -5.60 17.23 -5.42
N LEU A 35 -6.18 17.37 -6.61
CA LEU A 35 -7.45 18.07 -6.79
C LEU A 35 -8.56 17.36 -6.01
N PHE A 36 -8.69 16.04 -6.11
CA PHE A 36 -9.71 15.29 -5.38
C PHE A 36 -9.61 15.43 -3.86
N LEU A 37 -8.40 15.42 -3.31
CA LEU A 37 -8.15 15.61 -1.87
C LEU A 37 -8.40 17.05 -1.41
N SER A 38 -8.42 18.02 -2.33
CA SER A 38 -8.75 19.43 -2.03
C SER A 38 -10.24 19.75 -2.07
N LEU A 39 -11.06 18.88 -2.67
CA LEU A 39 -12.49 19.08 -2.80
C LEU A 39 -13.21 18.76 -1.47
N PRO A 40 -14.37 19.39 -1.21
CA PRO A 40 -15.16 19.10 -0.02
C PRO A 40 -15.80 17.71 -0.08
N ASP A 41 -16.00 17.08 1.08
CA ASP A 41 -16.60 15.73 1.20
C ASP A 41 -17.95 15.57 0.50
N ALA A 42 -18.71 16.65 0.36
CA ALA A 42 -20.03 16.67 -0.30
C ALA A 42 -19.96 16.77 -1.83
N TRP A 43 -18.77 16.76 -2.43
CA TRP A 43 -18.61 16.88 -3.87
C TRP A 43 -19.13 15.65 -4.61
N HIS A 44 -19.91 15.88 -5.67
CA HIS A 44 -20.40 14.80 -6.52
C HIS A 44 -19.37 14.47 -7.61
N TYR A 45 -18.61 13.39 -7.39
CA TYR A 45 -17.54 12.94 -8.29
C TYR A 45 -18.10 12.36 -9.58
N SER A 46 -18.27 13.24 -10.57
CA SER A 46 -18.62 12.87 -11.95
C SER A 46 -17.52 13.32 -12.91
N ILE A 47 -17.27 12.54 -13.96
CA ILE A 47 -16.26 12.87 -14.98
C ILE A 47 -16.54 14.25 -15.59
N ARG A 48 -17.82 14.56 -15.86
CA ARG A 48 -18.23 15.86 -16.40
C ARG A 48 -17.96 17.00 -15.43
N GLY A 49 -18.20 16.81 -14.13
CA GLY A 49 -17.91 17.82 -13.10
C GLY A 49 -16.41 18.07 -12.97
N ILE A 50 -15.59 17.03 -13.05
CA ILE A 50 -14.12 17.12 -12.98
C ILE A 50 -13.57 17.87 -14.19
N VAL A 51 -14.04 17.53 -15.39
CA VAL A 51 -13.67 18.23 -16.63
C VAL A 51 -14.13 19.69 -16.60
N ALA A 52 -15.26 20.01 -15.95
CA ALA A 52 -15.72 21.39 -15.83
C ALA A 52 -14.84 22.28 -14.93
N ILE A 53 -14.12 21.69 -13.96
CA ILE A 53 -13.21 22.41 -13.05
C ILE A 53 -11.74 22.30 -13.44
N SER A 54 -11.42 21.59 -14.53
CA SER A 54 -10.05 21.42 -15.01
C SER A 54 -9.93 21.85 -16.48
N LYS A 55 -8.71 22.12 -16.93
CA LYS A 55 -8.43 22.40 -18.35
C LYS A 55 -8.24 21.11 -19.17
N GLU A 56 -8.38 19.95 -18.52
CA GLU A 56 -8.10 18.65 -19.09
C GLU A 56 -9.31 18.12 -19.88
N GLY A 57 -9.05 17.38 -20.95
CA GLY A 57 -10.09 16.72 -21.73
C GLY A 57 -10.68 15.50 -21.02
N VAL A 58 -11.85 15.04 -21.48
CA VAL A 58 -12.53 13.84 -20.93
C VAL A 58 -11.62 12.61 -20.97
N ASP A 59 -10.92 12.39 -22.09
CA ASP A 59 -10.01 11.24 -22.25
C ASP A 59 -8.82 11.33 -21.32
N SER A 60 -8.33 12.55 -21.08
CA SER A 60 -7.23 12.85 -20.17
C SER A 60 -7.60 12.51 -18.72
N VAL A 61 -8.80 12.92 -18.29
CA VAL A 61 -9.32 12.60 -16.96
C VAL A 61 -9.55 11.09 -16.83
N ASN A 62 -10.12 10.43 -17.84
CA ASN A 62 -10.33 8.98 -17.83
C ASN A 62 -9.01 8.20 -17.75
N SER A 63 -7.97 8.62 -18.50
CA SER A 63 -6.66 7.95 -18.45
C SER A 63 -6.04 8.08 -17.06
N ALA A 64 -6.14 9.26 -16.44
CA ALA A 64 -5.62 9.48 -15.09
C ALA A 64 -6.41 8.71 -14.02
N LEU A 65 -7.74 8.64 -14.14
CA LEU A 65 -8.57 7.82 -13.25
C LEU A 65 -8.17 6.34 -13.30
N ARG A 66 -7.98 5.81 -14.52
CA ARG A 66 -7.55 4.42 -14.70
C ARG A 66 -6.17 4.16 -14.09
N GLU A 67 -5.24 5.09 -14.25
CA GLU A 67 -3.91 4.99 -13.64
C GLU A 67 -3.97 4.99 -12.11
N LEU A 68 -4.84 5.83 -11.53
CA LEU A 68 -5.08 5.85 -10.08
C LEU A 68 -5.73 4.55 -9.58
N GLU A 69 -6.60 3.93 -10.36
CA GLU A 69 -7.17 2.59 -10.08
C GLU A 69 -6.08 1.51 -10.07
N GLU A 70 -5.24 1.50 -11.10
CA GLU A 70 -4.14 0.52 -11.26
C GLU A 70 -3.11 0.64 -10.12
N CYS A 71 -2.83 1.85 -9.65
CA CYS A 71 -1.92 2.10 -8.53
C CYS A 71 -2.60 1.99 -7.14
N GLY A 72 -3.92 1.74 -7.08
CA GLY A 72 -4.67 1.53 -5.83
C GLY A 72 -5.01 2.81 -5.06
N TYR A 73 -4.86 4.00 -5.66
CA TYR A 73 -5.29 5.27 -5.05
C TYR A 73 -6.78 5.55 -5.21
N LEU A 74 -7.45 4.83 -6.12
CA LEU A 74 -8.87 5.00 -6.38
C LEU A 74 -9.55 3.64 -6.58
N ILE A 75 -10.72 3.47 -5.98
CA ILE A 75 -11.59 2.32 -6.23
C ILE A 75 -12.89 2.82 -6.82
N ARG A 76 -13.31 2.19 -7.92
CA ARG A 76 -14.57 2.46 -8.58
C ARG A 76 -15.55 1.32 -8.34
N SER A 77 -16.68 1.64 -7.73
CA SER A 77 -17.81 0.72 -7.56
C SER A 77 -18.99 1.20 -8.41
N GLN A 78 -19.51 0.35 -9.29
CA GLN A 78 -20.69 0.66 -10.06
C GLN A 78 -21.83 -0.25 -9.64
N LYS A 79 -22.86 0.32 -9.02
CA LYS A 79 -24.06 -0.43 -8.65
C LYS A 79 -24.87 -0.72 -9.90
N ARG A 80 -25.30 -1.98 -10.09
CA ARG A 80 -26.32 -2.31 -11.09
C ARG A 80 -27.68 -2.13 -10.44
N LEU A 81 -28.54 -1.36 -11.09
CA LEU A 81 -29.93 -1.21 -10.66
C LEU A 81 -30.70 -2.48 -11.05
N GLU A 82 -31.78 -2.77 -10.30
CA GLU A 82 -32.63 -3.96 -10.51
C GLU A 82 -33.23 -4.02 -11.91
N ASN A 83 -33.35 -2.87 -12.59
CA ASN A 83 -33.84 -2.73 -13.95
C ASN A 83 -32.78 -2.99 -15.04
N GLY A 84 -31.59 -3.49 -14.67
CA GLY A 84 -30.49 -3.75 -15.59
C GLY A 84 -29.78 -2.50 -16.12
N ARG A 85 -30.17 -1.29 -15.70
CA ARG A 85 -29.42 -0.07 -16.00
C ARG A 85 -28.18 0.02 -15.13
N MET A 86 -27.12 0.58 -15.72
CA MET A 86 -25.95 1.00 -14.97
C MET A 86 -26.39 2.09 -13.97
N GLY A 87 -26.22 1.81 -12.69
CA GLY A 87 -26.51 2.74 -11.61
C GLY A 87 -25.36 3.71 -11.38
N GLU A 88 -25.45 4.40 -10.24
CA GLU A 88 -24.48 5.38 -9.81
C GLU A 88 -23.08 4.76 -9.65
N ILE A 89 -22.06 5.56 -9.99
CA ILE A 89 -20.66 5.20 -9.84
C ILE A 89 -20.17 5.87 -8.56
N GLU A 90 -19.70 5.06 -7.62
CA GLU A 90 -19.08 5.50 -6.40
C GLU A 90 -17.56 5.42 -6.54
N TYR A 91 -16.89 6.52 -6.19
CA TYR A 91 -15.44 6.62 -6.16
C TYR A 91 -14.97 6.68 -4.71
N VAL A 92 -14.05 5.79 -4.35
CA VAL A 92 -13.36 5.82 -3.06
C VAL A 92 -11.92 6.22 -3.32
N ILE A 93 -11.51 7.36 -2.79
CA ILE A 93 -10.19 7.96 -3.00
C ILE A 93 -9.34 7.73 -1.76
N TYR A 94 -8.10 7.32 -1.97
CA TYR A 94 -7.12 7.11 -0.91
C TYR A 94 -5.90 7.99 -1.11
N GLU A 95 -5.40 8.53 -0.01
CA GLU A 95 -4.17 9.33 0.01
C GLU A 95 -2.91 8.45 0.03
N ILE A 96 -3.01 7.24 0.58
CA ILE A 96 -2.01 6.17 0.54
C ILE A 96 -2.70 4.97 -0.15
N PRO A 97 -2.07 4.34 -1.14
CA PRO A 97 -2.75 3.36 -1.98
C PRO A 97 -3.20 2.13 -1.17
N GLU A 98 -4.32 1.54 -1.56
CA GLU A 98 -4.94 0.44 -0.85
C GLU A 98 -4.04 -0.81 -0.84
N GLY A 99 -3.47 -1.10 0.35
CA GLY A 99 -2.56 -2.22 0.56
C GLY A 99 -1.08 -1.84 0.64
N ALA A 100 -0.73 -0.56 0.56
CA ALA A 100 0.57 -0.09 1.02
C ALA A 100 0.61 -0.05 2.55
N ASP A 101 1.75 -0.45 3.12
CA ASP A 101 2.01 -0.28 4.55
C ASP A 101 2.30 1.21 4.78
N PRO A 102 1.54 1.92 5.63
CA PRO A 102 1.76 3.34 5.89
C PRO A 102 3.10 3.62 6.60
N ASP A 103 3.70 2.57 7.21
CA ASP A 103 5.01 2.60 7.87
C ASP A 103 6.16 2.12 6.96
N ALA A 104 5.87 1.67 5.73
CA ALA A 104 6.91 1.35 4.75
C ALA A 104 7.54 2.65 4.21
N ASP A 105 8.86 2.65 4.02
CA ASP A 105 9.60 3.82 3.52
C ASP A 105 8.90 4.42 2.29
N PHE A 106 8.66 5.74 2.33
CA PHE A 106 7.98 6.49 1.27
C PHE A 106 8.54 6.12 -0.12
N PRO A 107 7.67 5.94 -1.14
CA PRO A 107 8.13 5.72 -2.50
C PRO A 107 8.89 6.98 -2.94
N GLY A 108 10.22 6.88 -3.04
CA GLY A 108 11.07 8.00 -3.42
C GLY A 108 12.08 8.47 -2.38
N THR A 109 12.51 7.64 -1.44
CA THR A 109 13.75 7.89 -0.65
C THR A 109 15.02 7.77 -1.51
N GLY A 110 15.05 8.43 -2.67
CA GLY A 110 16.27 8.80 -3.35
C GLY A 110 16.69 10.16 -2.81
N SER A 111 17.70 10.17 -1.92
CA SER A 111 18.31 11.42 -1.47
C SER A 111 18.64 12.29 -2.69
N PRO A 112 18.23 13.56 -2.75
CA PRO A 112 18.76 14.45 -3.76
C PRO A 112 20.27 14.54 -3.52
N TYR A 113 21.06 14.03 -4.46
CA TYR A 113 22.49 14.33 -4.50
C TYR A 113 22.60 15.85 -4.61
N THR A 114 22.95 16.48 -3.51
CA THR A 114 23.34 17.88 -3.49
C THR A 114 24.78 17.90 -3.92
N GLU A 115 25.03 18.25 -5.18
CA GLU A 115 26.36 18.72 -5.57
C GLU A 115 26.66 19.94 -4.72
N ASN A 116 27.61 19.80 -3.79
CA ASN A 116 28.10 20.89 -2.96
C ASN A 116 28.63 22.00 -3.88
N PRO A 117 28.15 23.25 -3.79
CA PRO A 117 28.89 24.37 -4.36
C PRO A 117 30.16 24.58 -3.53
N ASP A 118 31.27 24.72 -4.23
CA ASP A 118 32.63 24.84 -3.70
C ASP A 118 32.79 25.88 -2.60
N THR A 119 33.58 25.45 -1.64
CA THR A 119 34.11 26.16 -0.47
C THR A 119 34.86 27.43 -0.88
N VAL A 120 34.46 28.60 -0.35
CA VAL A 120 35.40 29.69 -0.08
C VAL A 120 35.30 30.03 1.41
N LEU A 121 36.39 29.73 2.10
CA LEU A 121 36.63 29.93 3.52
C LEU A 121 36.64 31.42 3.88
N SER A 122 35.99 31.76 4.98
CA SER A 122 36.35 32.89 5.85
C SER A 122 35.86 32.57 7.27
N ASP A 123 36.82 32.20 8.12
CA ASP A 123 36.72 32.02 9.58
C ASP A 123 36.59 33.40 10.31
N PRO A 124 36.56 33.48 11.66
CA PRO A 124 35.49 33.03 12.55
C PRO A 124 35.15 34.10 13.62
N GLU A 125 33.89 34.30 14.01
CA GLU A 125 33.59 34.91 15.32
C GLU A 125 32.37 34.22 15.98
N ASN A 126 32.69 33.34 16.93
CA ASN A 126 31.84 32.89 18.04
C ASN A 126 32.11 33.88 19.22
N PRO A 127 31.24 34.13 20.24
CA PRO A 127 30.45 33.09 20.91
C PRO A 127 29.10 33.47 21.53
N ARG A 128 28.33 32.42 21.88
CA ARG A 128 27.36 32.22 23.00
C ARG A 128 26.22 31.36 22.47
N GLY A 129 26.03 30.10 22.85
CA GLY A 129 26.01 29.55 24.20
C GLY A 129 24.59 29.65 24.75
N ILE A 130 23.98 28.48 25.04
CA ILE A 130 22.96 28.19 26.08
C ILE A 130 21.58 27.67 25.56
N ASN A 131 21.43 26.35 25.80
CA ASN A 131 20.28 25.56 26.29
C ASN A 131 19.14 25.03 25.39
N LYS A 132 19.10 23.68 25.40
CA LYS A 132 17.92 22.79 25.35
C LYS A 132 16.72 23.36 26.11
N ASP A 133 15.54 23.22 25.50
CA ASP A 133 14.26 22.76 26.10
C ASP A 133 13.29 22.51 24.93
N LYS A 134 13.15 21.28 24.44
CA LYS A 134 12.07 20.32 24.75
C LYS A 134 10.73 20.95 25.18
N THR A 135 9.68 20.48 24.49
CA THR A 135 8.23 20.58 24.77
C THR A 135 7.50 21.78 24.17
N SER A 136 6.63 21.51 23.19
CA SER A 136 5.19 21.76 23.31
C SER A 136 4.45 21.69 21.96
N THR A 137 4.08 20.47 21.52
CA THR A 137 2.87 20.24 20.70
C THR A 137 2.43 18.77 20.71
N GLU A 138 2.42 18.12 21.88
CA GLU A 138 1.90 16.75 22.06
C GLU A 138 0.42 16.69 22.48
N ARG A 139 -0.33 17.80 22.47
CA ARG A 139 -1.64 17.85 23.17
C ARG A 139 -2.91 17.76 22.31
N THR A 140 -2.84 17.50 21.01
CA THR A 140 -4.08 17.44 20.19
C THR A 140 -4.23 16.20 19.29
N ASN A 141 -3.20 15.36 19.13
CA ASN A 141 -3.27 14.19 18.22
C ASN A 141 -3.69 12.88 18.90
N THR A 142 -3.82 12.85 20.23
CA THR A 142 -4.08 11.62 20.99
C THR A 142 -5.56 11.27 21.13
N GLU A 143 -6.47 12.23 20.99
CA GLU A 143 -7.93 11.99 21.17
C GLU A 143 -8.62 11.52 19.88
N ILE A 144 -8.12 11.94 18.71
CA ILE A 144 -8.70 11.56 17.41
C ILE A 144 -8.24 10.13 17.00
N ASN A 145 -7.00 9.75 17.32
CA ASN A 145 -6.47 8.41 17.03
C ASN A 145 -7.06 7.32 17.94
N LYS A 146 -7.31 7.60 19.23
CA LYS A 146 -7.92 6.64 20.16
C LYS A 146 -9.32 6.17 19.75
N LYS A 147 -10.06 6.96 18.97
CA LYS A 147 -11.42 6.59 18.50
C LYS A 147 -11.42 5.79 17.20
N ARG A 148 -10.30 5.75 16.46
CA ARG A 148 -10.15 5.01 15.19
C ARG A 148 -9.35 3.70 15.35
N GLU A 149 -8.47 3.61 16.35
CA GLU A 149 -7.73 2.37 16.65
C GLU A 149 -8.60 1.28 17.30
N SER A 150 -9.69 1.63 17.98
CA SER A 150 -10.52 0.66 18.72
C SER A 150 -11.38 -0.27 17.85
N LYS A 151 -11.17 -0.32 16.54
CA LYS A 151 -11.88 -1.23 15.60
C LYS A 151 -10.97 -2.01 14.63
N ARG A 152 -9.67 -1.72 14.57
CA ARG A 152 -8.74 -2.52 13.75
C ARG A 152 -8.10 -3.57 14.65
N PRO A 153 -8.20 -4.88 14.31
CA PRO A 153 -7.56 -5.91 15.13
C PRO A 153 -6.05 -5.66 15.12
N VAL A 154 -5.44 -5.69 16.31
CA VAL A 154 -3.99 -5.56 16.48
C VAL A 154 -3.34 -6.70 15.68
N ARG A 155 -2.37 -6.36 14.82
CA ARG A 155 -1.61 -7.32 14.02
C ARG A 155 -0.20 -7.43 14.57
N HIS A 156 0.25 -8.65 14.78
CA HIS A 156 1.59 -8.97 15.26
C HIS A 156 2.45 -9.48 14.10
N ARG A 157 3.75 -9.17 14.17
CA ARG A 157 4.75 -9.61 13.19
C ARG A 157 5.31 -10.97 13.61
N TYR A 158 5.21 -11.95 12.73
CA TYR A 158 5.67 -13.32 12.95
C TYR A 158 6.67 -13.76 11.88
N GLY A 159 7.38 -14.85 12.16
CA GLY A 159 8.40 -15.44 11.30
C GLY A 159 9.81 -14.88 11.54
N GLN A 160 10.81 -15.60 11.02
CA GLN A 160 12.24 -15.29 11.19
C GLN A 160 12.60 -13.86 10.73
N TYR A 161 11.96 -13.41 9.66
CA TYR A 161 12.19 -12.08 9.07
C TYR A 161 11.17 -11.03 9.53
N GLN A 162 10.30 -11.36 10.49
CA GLN A 162 9.26 -10.45 11.03
C GLN A 162 8.38 -9.79 9.95
N ASN A 163 8.14 -10.49 8.85
CA ASN A 163 7.47 -9.97 7.65
C ASN A 163 6.09 -10.59 7.42
N VAL A 164 5.61 -11.44 8.34
CA VAL A 164 4.29 -12.06 8.27
C VAL A 164 3.37 -11.37 9.28
N LEU A 165 2.40 -10.59 8.81
CA LEU A 165 1.44 -9.88 9.67
C LEU A 165 0.18 -10.73 9.90
N LEU A 166 -0.06 -11.16 11.14
CA LEU A 166 -1.30 -11.83 11.54
C LEU A 166 -1.93 -11.14 12.73
N SER A 167 -3.25 -11.00 12.72
CA SER A 167 -4.02 -10.67 13.91
C SER A 167 -4.16 -11.88 14.85
N ASP A 168 -4.50 -11.63 16.10
CA ASP A 168 -4.68 -12.69 17.11
C ASP A 168 -5.75 -13.70 16.71
N GLU A 169 -6.85 -13.23 16.08
CA GLU A 169 -7.89 -14.11 15.53
C GLU A 169 -7.39 -14.99 14.38
N GLU A 170 -6.53 -14.45 13.52
CA GLU A 170 -5.96 -15.19 12.39
C GLU A 170 -4.93 -16.21 12.87
N MET A 171 -4.20 -15.87 13.94
CA MET A 171 -3.26 -16.77 14.58
C MET A 171 -3.98 -17.93 15.27
N GLU A 172 -5.07 -17.66 15.99
CA GLU A 172 -5.92 -18.69 16.60
C GLU A 172 -6.53 -19.61 15.54
N LYS A 173 -7.03 -19.05 14.42
CA LYS A 173 -7.54 -19.86 13.29
C LYS A 173 -6.45 -20.73 12.68
N LEU A 174 -5.22 -20.23 12.53
CA LEU A 174 -4.11 -21.01 12.00
C LEU A 174 -3.70 -22.15 12.95
N MET A 175 -3.69 -21.90 14.27
CA MET A 175 -3.42 -22.93 15.28
C MET A 175 -4.53 -23.98 15.32
N ASN A 176 -5.80 -23.59 15.18
CA ASN A 176 -6.92 -24.52 15.13
C ASN A 176 -6.89 -25.39 13.87
N GLU A 177 -6.51 -24.85 12.71
CA GLU A 177 -6.45 -25.60 11.45
C GLU A 177 -5.19 -26.47 11.33
N PHE A 178 -4.06 -26.03 11.90
CA PHE A 178 -2.77 -26.70 11.76
C PHE A 178 -1.98 -26.70 13.09
N PRO A 179 -2.45 -27.42 14.13
CA PRO A 179 -1.89 -27.33 15.48
C PRO A 179 -0.41 -27.72 15.59
N ASN A 180 0.11 -28.55 14.67
CA ASN A 180 1.51 -28.96 14.68
C ASN A 180 2.37 -28.31 13.58
N ASP A 181 1.75 -27.67 12.58
CA ASP A 181 2.44 -27.16 11.39
C ASP A 181 2.34 -25.64 11.22
N TYR A 182 1.60 -24.94 12.09
CA TYR A 182 1.38 -23.50 11.97
C TYR A 182 2.70 -22.71 11.92
N GLN A 183 3.69 -23.10 12.74
CA GLN A 183 4.98 -22.42 12.82
C GLN A 183 5.82 -22.60 11.55
N ASN A 184 5.93 -23.83 11.05
CA ASN A 184 6.60 -24.15 9.79
C ASN A 184 5.96 -23.41 8.60
N ARG A 185 4.64 -23.22 8.61
CA ARG A 185 3.92 -22.47 7.56
C ARG A 185 4.23 -20.98 7.60
N ILE A 186 4.28 -20.39 8.80
CA ILE A 186 4.68 -18.99 8.99
C ILE A 186 6.11 -18.79 8.51
N GLU A 187 7.03 -19.67 8.91
CA GLU A 187 8.45 -19.59 8.52
C GLU A 187 8.63 -19.74 7.02
N ARG A 188 7.98 -20.71 6.38
CA ARG A 188 8.05 -20.90 4.93
C ARG A 188 7.52 -19.70 4.16
N LEU A 189 6.44 -19.07 4.64
CA LEU A 189 5.94 -17.83 4.03
C LEU A 189 6.92 -16.67 4.29
N SER A 190 7.46 -16.56 5.50
CA SER A 190 8.44 -15.55 5.89
C SER A 190 9.69 -15.59 5.00
N GLU A 191 10.27 -16.78 4.81
CA GLU A 191 11.44 -17.02 3.97
C GLU A 191 11.15 -16.76 2.49
N TYR A 192 9.98 -17.19 2.00
CA TYR A 192 9.59 -16.93 0.61
C TYR A 192 9.42 -15.44 0.32
N MET A 193 8.81 -14.69 1.24
CA MET A 193 8.64 -13.24 1.10
C MET A 193 9.99 -12.52 1.15
N ALA A 194 10.90 -12.95 2.04
CA ALA A 194 12.24 -12.40 2.13
C ALA A 194 13.10 -12.69 0.88
N SER A 195 13.00 -13.90 0.32
CA SER A 195 13.80 -14.31 -0.84
C SER A 195 13.27 -13.80 -2.18
N THR A 196 11.94 -13.69 -2.33
CA THR A 196 11.31 -13.30 -3.61
C THR A 196 10.83 -11.85 -3.67
N GLY A 197 10.81 -11.15 -2.54
CA GLY A 197 10.28 -9.78 -2.43
C GLY A 197 8.77 -9.68 -2.63
N LYS A 198 8.04 -10.80 -2.69
CA LYS A 198 6.58 -10.81 -2.87
C LYS A 198 5.88 -10.46 -1.57
N ILE A 199 4.90 -9.58 -1.65
CA ILE A 199 4.08 -9.14 -0.52
C ILE A 199 2.65 -9.62 -0.74
N TYR A 200 2.02 -10.15 0.31
CA TYR A 200 0.67 -10.72 0.24
C TYR A 200 -0.29 -9.93 1.13
N LYS A 201 -1.46 -9.56 0.60
CA LYS A 201 -2.49 -8.79 1.32
C LYS A 201 -3.08 -9.55 2.53
N ASN A 202 -3.13 -10.89 2.47
CA ASN A 202 -3.59 -11.73 3.58
C ASN A 202 -2.68 -12.96 3.72
N HIS A 203 -1.82 -12.95 4.73
CA HIS A 203 -0.86 -14.02 4.97
C HIS A 203 -1.53 -15.35 5.36
N LEU A 204 -2.64 -15.32 6.11
CA LEU A 204 -3.41 -16.51 6.46
C LEU A 204 -3.98 -17.22 5.23
N ALA A 205 -4.58 -16.46 4.31
CA ALA A 205 -5.13 -16.98 3.06
C ALA A 205 -4.03 -17.59 2.18
N THR A 206 -2.86 -16.96 2.12
CA THR A 206 -1.70 -17.50 1.39
C THR A 206 -1.26 -18.83 1.99
N MET A 207 -1.10 -18.92 3.31
CA MET A 207 -0.75 -20.18 3.99
C MET A 207 -1.79 -21.29 3.77
N ARG A 208 -3.08 -20.97 3.82
CA ARG A 208 -4.18 -21.92 3.49
C ARG A 208 -4.11 -22.39 2.04
N SER A 209 -3.83 -21.48 1.10
CA SER A 209 -3.73 -21.82 -0.33
C SER A 209 -2.56 -22.77 -0.59
N TRP A 210 -1.44 -22.57 0.10
CA TRP A 210 -0.28 -23.46 0.01
C TRP A 210 -0.58 -24.81 0.66
N ALA A 211 -1.29 -24.83 1.80
CA ALA A 211 -1.75 -26.07 2.43
C ALA A 211 -2.60 -26.92 1.48
N LYS A 212 -3.58 -26.30 0.81
CA LYS A 212 -4.41 -26.98 -0.19
C LYS A 212 -3.57 -27.53 -1.35
N ARG A 213 -2.64 -26.74 -1.88
CA ARG A 213 -1.77 -27.17 -2.98
C ARG A 213 -0.83 -28.30 -2.58
N ASP A 214 -0.28 -28.26 -1.37
CA ASP A 214 0.58 -29.33 -0.83
C ASP A 214 -0.21 -30.62 -0.61
N SER A 215 -1.48 -30.54 -0.17
CA SER A 215 -2.37 -31.70 -0.05
C SER A 215 -2.75 -32.30 -1.41
N GLN A 216 -3.01 -31.46 -2.43
CA GLN A 216 -3.31 -31.91 -3.80
C GLN A 216 -2.10 -32.61 -4.44
N LYS A 217 -0.90 -32.03 -4.31
CA LYS A 217 0.35 -32.67 -4.78
C LYS A 217 0.62 -33.99 -4.07
N SER A 218 0.29 -34.08 -2.78
CA SER A 218 0.43 -35.33 -2.00
C SER A 218 -0.59 -36.39 -2.43
N GLN A 219 -1.77 -36.00 -2.94
CA GLN A 219 -2.75 -36.92 -3.52
C GLN A 219 -2.35 -37.35 -4.94
N GLU A 220 -1.91 -36.42 -5.79
CA GLU A 220 -1.41 -36.75 -7.14
C GLU A 220 -0.20 -37.68 -7.10
N ASN A 221 0.76 -37.44 -6.20
CA ASN A 221 1.93 -38.33 -6.02
C ASN A 221 1.58 -39.72 -5.46
N LYS A 222 0.37 -39.94 -4.92
CA LYS A 222 -0.13 -41.29 -4.57
C LYS A 222 -0.78 -41.99 -5.77
N THR A 223 -1.22 -41.24 -6.78
CA THR A 223 -1.88 -41.77 -7.98
C THR A 223 -0.86 -42.16 -9.06
N TYR A 224 0.32 -41.54 -9.07
CA TYR A 224 1.46 -41.96 -9.88
C TYR A 224 2.29 -43.03 -9.14
N ASP A 225 1.76 -44.26 -9.10
CA ASP A 225 2.56 -45.43 -8.78
C ASP A 225 3.39 -45.84 -10.00
N HIS A 226 4.71 -45.77 -9.88
CA HIS A 226 5.67 -46.19 -10.91
C HIS A 226 5.66 -47.70 -11.20
N GLY A 227 4.80 -48.48 -10.52
CA GLY A 227 4.69 -49.94 -10.65
C GLY A 227 4.01 -50.48 -11.93
N ASN A 228 3.38 -49.65 -12.76
CA ASN A 228 2.56 -50.14 -13.89
C ASN A 228 3.20 -50.09 -15.29
N TYR A 229 4.50 -49.83 -15.40
CA TYR A 229 5.21 -49.95 -16.69
C TYR A 229 5.82 -51.34 -16.87
N GLN A 230 5.01 -52.27 -17.35
CA GLN A 230 5.48 -53.53 -17.91
C GLN A 230 6.00 -53.23 -19.34
N PHE A 231 7.32 -53.17 -19.51
CA PHE A 231 7.94 -53.04 -20.84
C PHE A 231 7.57 -54.26 -21.69
N ALA A 232 6.85 -54.04 -22.80
CA ALA A 232 6.78 -55.02 -23.88
C ALA A 232 8.12 -54.97 -24.63
N ALA A 233 8.89 -56.06 -24.55
CA ALA A 233 10.13 -56.21 -25.29
C ALA A 233 9.82 -56.19 -26.80
N GLY A 234 10.17 -55.10 -27.50
CA GLY A 234 9.86 -54.99 -28.92
C GLY A 234 10.59 -53.88 -29.66
N ASP A 235 10.46 -52.63 -29.23
CA ASP A 235 10.86 -51.52 -30.10
C ASP A 235 12.08 -50.75 -29.54
N SER A 236 13.26 -51.20 -29.97
CA SER A 236 14.46 -50.36 -30.04
C SER A 236 14.48 -49.65 -31.40
N LEU A 237 14.45 -48.31 -31.39
CA LEU A 237 15.52 -47.38 -31.81
C LEU A 237 14.98 -45.96 -31.97
#